data_AF-Q4RHV5-F1
#
_entry.id   AF-Q4RHV5-F1
#
_cell.length_a   1.000
_cell.length_b   1.000
_cell.length_c   1.000
_cell.angle_alpha   90.00
_cell.angle_beta   90.00
_cell.angle_gamma   90.00
#
_symmetry.space_group_name_H-M   'P 1'
#
loop_
_entity.id
_entity.type
_entity.pdbx_description
1 polymer ?
#
loop_
_entity_poly.entity_id
_entity_poly.type
_entity_poly.pdbx_seq_one_letter_code
_entity_poly.pdbx_strand_id
1 'polypeptide(L)'
;MAYCRRHHVDLVHITTPELQEKVAAIAKNSTSAHVWIGLRYTCMLNFWFWTSSAPSCYQNWAPGQGPMGDYDCRVTGAVEATGGQQWVGLPDRERLNFICSACAG
;
A
#
# COMPACT_ATOMS: atom_id res chain seq x y z
N MET A 1 -4.66 8.53 6.14
CA MET A 1 -4.84 7.48 7.18
C MET A 1 -6.01 7.74 8.13
N ALA A 2 -6.05 8.87 8.85
CA ALA A 2 -7.18 9.18 9.74
C ALA A 2 -8.54 9.29 9.01
N TYR A 3 -8.54 9.61 7.71
CA TYR A 3 -9.76 9.66 6.91
C TYR A 3 -10.39 8.26 6.72
N CYS A 4 -9.62 7.26 6.25
CA CYS A 4 -10.15 5.90 6.08
C CYS A 4 -10.67 5.32 7.40
N ARG A 5 -9.97 5.51 8.52
CA ARG A 5 -10.45 5.02 9.82
C ARG A 5 -11.69 5.76 10.36
N ARG A 6 -11.96 6.98 9.88
CA ARG A 6 -13.14 7.78 10.26
C ARG A 6 -14.36 7.50 9.38
N HIS A 7 -14.16 7.08 8.13
CA HIS A 7 -15.24 6.94 7.14
C HIS A 7 -15.37 5.52 6.55
N HIS A 8 -14.40 4.65 6.80
CA HIS A 8 -14.24 3.31 6.25
C HIS A 8 -13.55 2.40 7.31
N VAL A 9 -12.99 1.24 6.90
CA VAL A 9 -12.33 0.30 7.82
C VAL A 9 -10.88 0.74 8.07
N ASP A 10 -10.03 0.68 7.04
CA ASP A 10 -8.67 1.21 7.06
C ASP A 10 -8.18 1.45 5.62
N LEU A 11 -6.90 1.71 5.40
CA LEU A 11 -6.30 1.60 4.06
C LEU A 11 -6.44 0.17 3.49
N VAL A 12 -6.41 0.03 2.17
CA VAL A 12 -6.56 -1.27 1.51
C VAL A 12 -5.40 -2.21 1.84
N HIS A 13 -5.74 -3.44 2.24
CA HIS A 13 -4.81 -4.56 2.35
C HIS A 13 -5.01 -5.47 1.14
N ILE A 14 -3.98 -5.63 0.33
CA ILE A 14 -4.02 -6.42 -0.90
C ILE A 14 -3.62 -7.86 -0.58
N THR A 15 -4.60 -8.75 -0.49
CA THR A 15 -4.38 -10.13 -0.04
C THR A 15 -4.39 -11.17 -1.16
N THR A 16 -4.84 -10.82 -2.36
CA THR A 16 -4.94 -11.72 -3.53
C THR A 16 -4.62 -11.00 -4.84
N PRO A 17 -4.28 -11.74 -5.91
CA PRO A 17 -4.09 -11.17 -7.25
C PRO A 17 -5.32 -10.42 -7.78
N GLU A 18 -6.52 -10.94 -7.54
CA GLU A 18 -7.77 -10.31 -8.00
C GLU A 18 -8.00 -8.96 -7.30
N LEU A 19 -7.61 -8.87 -6.02
CA LEU A 19 -7.65 -7.61 -5.29
C LEU A 19 -6.57 -6.64 -5.79
N GLN A 20 -5.39 -7.14 -6.15
CA GLN A 20 -4.35 -6.33 -6.78
C GLN A 20 -4.86 -5.70 -8.07
N GLU A 21 -5.50 -6.47 -8.95
CA GLU A 21 -6.04 -5.97 -10.22
C GLU A 21 -7.08 -4.85 -9.99
N LYS A 22 -7.98 -5.03 -9.00
CA LYS A 22 -8.95 -3.99 -8.62
C LYS A 22 -8.28 -2.72 -8.11
N VAL A 23 -7.31 -2.86 -7.21
CA VAL A 23 -6.54 -1.72 -6.68
C VAL A 23 -5.78 -1.01 -7.80
N ALA A 24 -5.19 -1.78 -8.72
CA ALA A 24 -4.45 -1.29 -9.86
C ALA A 24 -5.36 -0.49 -10.83
N ALA A 25 -6.58 -0.96 -11.07
CA ALA A 25 -7.59 -0.24 -11.86
C ALA A 25 -8.03 1.07 -11.19
N ILE A 26 -8.22 1.08 -9.87
CA ILE A 26 -8.54 2.30 -9.11
C ILE A 26 -7.36 3.28 -9.14
N ALA A 27 -6.13 2.78 -8.93
CA ALA A 27 -4.93 3.60 -8.86
C ALA A 27 -4.64 4.30 -10.19
N LYS A 28 -4.93 3.68 -11.34
CA LYS A 28 -4.80 4.28 -12.68
C LYS A 28 -5.62 5.57 -12.86
N ASN A 29 -6.71 5.74 -12.11
CA ASN A 29 -7.54 6.94 -12.16
C ASN A 29 -7.06 8.03 -11.18
N SER A 30 -5.96 7.79 -10.45
CA SER A 30 -5.38 8.77 -9.54
C SER A 30 -4.68 9.89 -10.28
N THR A 31 -4.71 11.09 -9.70
CA THR A 31 -3.91 12.23 -10.14
C THR A 31 -2.45 12.13 -9.70
N SER A 32 -2.15 11.29 -8.71
CA SER A 32 -0.79 11.04 -8.22
C SER A 32 -0.16 9.82 -8.89
N ALA A 33 1.14 9.86 -9.17
CA ALA A 33 1.88 8.75 -9.79
C ALA A 33 1.92 7.47 -8.92
N HIS A 34 1.63 7.60 -7.63
CA HIS A 34 1.55 6.51 -6.67
C HIS A 34 0.34 6.71 -5.76
N VAL A 35 -0.16 5.62 -5.17
CA VAL A 35 -1.33 5.65 -4.29
C VAL A 35 -1.04 4.88 -3.02
N TRP A 36 -1.29 5.50 -1.87
CA TRP A 36 -1.06 4.88 -0.58
C TRP A 36 -1.97 3.68 -0.32
N ILE A 37 -1.39 2.61 0.19
CA ILE A 37 -2.05 1.38 0.64
C ILE A 37 -1.72 1.10 2.10
N GLY A 38 -2.34 0.08 2.69
CA GLY A 38 -2.23 -0.24 4.11
C GLY A 38 -0.90 -0.86 4.53
N LEU A 39 0.19 -0.61 3.80
CA LEU A 39 1.49 -1.25 4.00
C LEU A 39 2.46 -0.28 4.69
N ARG A 40 3.12 -0.73 5.75
CA ARG A 40 4.00 0.07 6.61
C ARG A 40 5.32 -0.60 6.85
N TYR A 41 6.36 0.20 6.97
CA TYR A 41 7.68 -0.28 7.34
C TYR A 41 7.99 0.09 8.80
N THR A 42 8.55 -0.85 9.55
CA THR A 42 9.12 -0.59 10.88
C THR A 42 10.63 -0.80 10.82
N CYS A 43 11.40 0.28 11.00
CA CYS A 43 12.86 0.20 11.00
C CYS A 43 13.43 -0.51 12.23
N MET A 44 12.71 -0.52 13.37
CA MET A 44 13.19 -1.24 14.57
C MET A 44 13.32 -2.75 14.32
N LEU A 45 12.43 -3.30 13.49
CA LEU A 45 12.41 -4.74 13.17
C LEU A 45 12.82 -5.02 11.72
N ASN A 46 13.20 -3.99 10.96
CA ASN A 46 13.47 -4.05 9.52
C ASN A 46 12.40 -4.85 8.75
N PHE A 47 11.12 -4.54 8.98
CA PHE A 47 10.01 -5.38 8.53
C PHE A 47 8.84 -4.57 7.96
N TRP A 48 8.20 -5.14 6.94
CA TRP A 48 6.98 -4.64 6.32
C TRP A 48 5.75 -5.34 6.88
N PHE A 49 4.78 -4.57 7.36
CA PHE A 49 3.53 -5.09 7.89
C PHE A 49 2.33 -4.36 7.31
N TRP A 50 1.22 -5.08 7.20
CA TRP A 50 -0.06 -4.51 6.84
C TRP A 50 -0.77 -3.96 8.07
N THR A 51 -1.49 -2.84 7.91
CA THR A 51 -2.27 -2.24 9.02
C THR A 51 -3.55 -3.00 9.33
N SER A 52 -4.00 -3.86 8.41
CA SER A 52 -5.11 -4.79 8.60
C SER A 52 -4.60 -6.15 9.12
N SER A 53 -5.35 -6.76 10.04
CA SER A 53 -5.01 -8.04 10.68
C SER A 53 -5.33 -9.28 9.82
N ALA A 54 -5.84 -9.11 8.60
CA ALA A 54 -6.12 -10.24 7.71
C ALA A 54 -4.83 -10.96 7.30
N PRO A 55 -4.74 -12.30 7.39
CA PRO A 55 -3.54 -13.02 6.94
C PRO A 55 -3.46 -13.02 5.40
N SER A 56 -2.24 -12.82 4.86
CA SER A 56 -1.96 -13.05 3.44
C SER A 56 -0.47 -13.31 3.19
N CYS A 57 -0.19 -14.18 2.22
CA CYS A 57 1.15 -14.43 1.69
C CYS A 57 1.38 -13.75 0.32
N TYR A 58 0.38 -13.04 -0.21
CA TYR A 58 0.48 -12.41 -1.51
C TYR A 58 1.48 -11.25 -1.46
N GLN A 59 2.31 -11.14 -2.50
CA GLN A 59 3.27 -10.05 -2.65
C GLN A 59 3.34 -9.59 -4.11
N ASN A 60 3.43 -8.29 -4.33
CA ASN A 60 3.59 -7.69 -5.67
C ASN A 60 4.57 -6.51 -5.65
N TRP A 61 5.73 -6.69 -5.02
CA TRP A 61 6.78 -5.67 -4.94
C TRP A 61 7.40 -5.34 -6.29
N ALA A 62 7.78 -4.07 -6.49
CA ALA A 62 8.59 -3.66 -7.61
C ALA A 62 10.03 -4.20 -7.47
N PRO A 63 10.80 -4.32 -8.56
CA PRO A 63 12.20 -4.74 -8.49
C PRO A 63 13.02 -3.89 -7.51
N GLY A 64 13.76 -4.55 -6.62
CA GLY A 64 14.56 -3.88 -5.57
C GLY A 64 13.76 -3.35 -4.38
N GLN A 65 12.44 -3.55 -4.34
CA GLN A 65 11.57 -3.21 -3.22
C GLN A 65 11.24 -4.44 -2.36
N GLY A 66 10.43 -4.25 -1.32
CA GLY A 66 10.01 -5.28 -0.39
C GLY A 66 11.00 -5.58 0.74
N PRO A 67 10.89 -6.76 1.39
CA PRO A 67 11.61 -7.08 2.64
C PRO A 67 13.13 -7.04 2.57
N MET A 68 13.71 -7.16 1.36
CA MET A 68 15.16 -7.12 1.15
C MET A 68 15.67 -5.73 0.79
N GLY A 69 14.79 -4.74 0.66
CA GLY A 69 15.17 -3.36 0.39
C GLY A 69 15.73 -2.67 1.63
N ASP A 70 16.56 -1.65 1.41
CA ASP A 70 17.07 -0.77 2.46
C ASP A 70 16.20 0.49 2.55
N TYR A 71 15.63 0.76 3.73
CA TYR A 71 14.66 1.83 3.94
C TYR A 71 14.96 2.62 5.20
N ASP A 72 14.69 3.93 5.13
CA ASP A 72 14.66 4.79 6.31
C ASP A 72 13.41 4.51 7.18
N CYS A 73 13.46 4.90 8.44
CA CYS A 73 12.38 4.74 9.43
C CYS A 73 11.04 5.39 9.05
N ARG A 74 11.01 6.28 8.05
CA ARG A 74 9.83 7.03 7.64
C ARG A 74 9.30 6.62 6.28
N VAL A 75 9.11 5.32 6.09
CA VAL A 75 8.66 4.74 4.80
C VAL A 75 7.28 4.09 4.92
N THR A 76 6.47 4.28 3.88
CA THR A 76 5.13 3.70 3.73
C THR A 76 5.01 3.06 2.35
N GLY A 77 4.17 2.04 2.24
CA GLY A 77 3.94 1.33 0.98
C GLY A 77 2.88 2.01 0.12
N ALA A 78 3.17 2.13 -1.16
CA ALA A 78 2.28 2.63 -2.19
C ALA A 78 2.22 1.67 -3.38
N VAL A 79 1.15 1.76 -4.16
CA VAL A 79 1.07 1.14 -5.50
C VAL A 79 1.42 2.19 -6.54
N GLU A 80 2.20 1.81 -7.54
CA GLU A 80 2.41 2.61 -8.75
C GLU A 80 1.06 2.80 -9.50
N ALA A 81 0.61 4.04 -9.66
CA ALA A 81 -0.59 4.35 -10.44
C ALA A 81 -0.35 4.17 -11.95
N THR A 82 0.88 4.42 -12.37
CA THR A 82 1.36 4.30 -13.75
C THR A 82 2.54 3.34 -13.78
N GLY A 83 2.69 2.52 -14.84
CA GLY A 83 3.80 1.57 -14.96
C GLY A 83 3.41 0.14 -14.55
N GLY A 84 4.25 -0.54 -13.76
CA GLY A 84 4.12 -1.96 -13.41
C GLY A 84 2.98 -2.27 -12.44
N GLN A 85 2.41 -1.23 -11.81
CA GLN A 85 1.34 -1.36 -10.81
C GLN A 85 1.80 -2.19 -9.59
N GLN A 86 3.09 -2.09 -9.27
CA GLN A 86 3.74 -2.84 -8.21
C GLN A 86 3.86 -2.00 -6.94
N TRP A 87 4.23 -2.66 -5.83
CA TRP A 87 4.37 -2.03 -4.53
C TRP A 87 5.76 -1.44 -4.37
N VAL A 88 5.79 -0.20 -3.89
CA VAL A 88 7.01 0.56 -3.64
C VAL A 88 6.98 1.15 -2.24
N GLY A 89 8.15 1.31 -1.62
CA GLY A 89 8.34 2.09 -0.40
C GLY A 89 8.65 3.53 -0.73
N LEU A 90 7.88 4.47 -0.18
CA LEU A 90 8.08 5.90 -0.35
C LEU A 90 8.10 6.62 1.01
N PRO A 91 8.79 7.77 1.12
CA PRO A 91 8.76 8.58 2.33
C PRO A 91 7.33 8.97 2.73
N ASP A 92 6.98 8.83 4.01
CA ASP A 92 5.62 9.09 4.52
C ASP A 92 5.16 10.55 4.39
N ARG A 93 6.10 11.47 4.11
CA ARG A 93 5.86 12.89 3.87
C ARG A 93 5.28 13.19 2.48
N GLU A 94 5.29 12.21 1.57
CA GLU A 94 4.74 12.39 0.23
C GLU A 94 3.21 12.55 0.28
N ARG A 95 2.71 13.56 -0.45
CA ARG A 95 1.27 13.85 -0.55
C ARG A 95 0.69 13.11 -1.74
N LEU A 96 0.14 11.93 -1.47
CA LEU A 96 -0.47 11.06 -2.49
C LEU A 96 -1.94 10.78 -2.17
N ASN A 97 -2.69 10.40 -3.20
CA ASN A 97 -4.00 9.80 -3.03
C ASN A 97 -3.87 8.48 -2.26
N PHE A 98 -4.98 7.99 -1.71
CA PHE A 98 -5.01 6.77 -0.92
C PHE A 98 -6.26 5.94 -1.22
N ILE A 99 -6.17 4.63 -1.07
CA ILE A 99 -7.32 3.72 -1.25
C ILE A 99 -7.72 3.16 0.11
N CYS A 100 -8.99 3.34 0.48
CA CYS A 100 -9.58 2.77 1.68
C CYS A 100 -10.23 1.41 1.38
N SER A 101 -10.23 0.52 2.37
CA SER A 101 -11.07 -0.68 2.38
C SER A 101 -12.41 -0.37 3.05
N ALA A 102 -13.50 -0.87 2.49
CA ALA A 102 -14.84 -0.80 3.05
C ALA A 102 -15.41 -2.22 3.22
N CYS A 103 -16.25 -2.43 4.24
CA CYS A 103 -16.99 -3.69 4.37
C CYS A 103 -17.92 -3.85 3.17
N ALA A 104 -18.00 -5.07 2.60
CA ALA A 104 -19.12 -5.42 1.75
C ALA A 104 -20.37 -5.54 2.65
N GLY A 105 -21.44 -4.84 2.29
CA GLY A 105 -22.75 -4.97 2.93
C GLY A 105 -23.46 -6.26 2.54
#